data_AF-A0A2N5REW8-F1
#
_entry.id   AF-A0A2N5REW8-F1
#
_cell.length_a   1.000
_cell.length_b   1.000
_cell.length_c   1.000
_cell.angle_alpha   90.00
_cell.angle_beta   90.00
_cell.angle_gamma   90.00
#
_symmetry.space_group_name_H-M   'P 1'
#
loop_
_entity.id
_entity.type
_entity.pdbx_description
1 polymer ?
#
loop_
_entity_poly.entity_id
_entity_poly.type
_entity_poly.pdbx_seq_one_letter_code
_entity_poly.pdbx_strand_id
1 'polypeptide(L)'
;MEEKKEKLSMKDLILLFFSTISARCWARLGLTEDEYGDFYQDLGEARLGIDTLDAIFNKIKDLVDEQTCREMEGVIATLKLNYFHQYQKSKKKETENV
;
A
#
# COMPACT_ATOMS: atom_id res chain seq x y z
N MET A 1 12.10 -33.91 -19.71
CA MET A 1 12.28 -32.45 -19.91
C MET A 1 12.24 -31.83 -18.53
N GLU A 2 13.34 -31.26 -18.05
CA GLU A 2 13.31 -30.44 -16.84
C GLU A 2 12.53 -29.16 -17.16
N GLU A 3 11.39 -28.95 -16.49
CA GLU A 3 10.73 -27.64 -16.48
C GLU A 3 11.71 -26.65 -15.85
N LYS A 4 12.29 -25.79 -16.67
CA LYS A 4 13.04 -24.62 -16.19
C LYS A 4 12.03 -23.70 -15.52
N LYS A 5 11.87 -23.79 -14.19
CA LYS A 5 11.13 -22.80 -13.42
C LYS A 5 11.77 -21.44 -13.69
N GLU A 6 11.07 -20.61 -14.44
CA GLU A 6 11.49 -19.23 -14.66
C GLU A 6 11.55 -18.54 -13.30
N LYS A 7 12.74 -18.08 -12.93
CA LYS A 7 12.94 -17.37 -11.66
C LYS A 7 12.34 -15.98 -11.81
N LEU A 8 11.55 -15.57 -10.83
CA LEU A 8 11.04 -14.20 -10.76
C LEU A 8 12.21 -13.21 -10.79
N SER A 9 12.10 -12.19 -11.64
CA SER A 9 13.03 -11.09 -11.64
C SER A 9 12.84 -10.22 -10.39
N MET A 10 13.82 -9.36 -10.08
CA MET A 10 13.65 -8.39 -9.00
C MET A 10 12.45 -7.45 -9.23
N LYS A 11 12.17 -7.10 -10.49
CA LYS A 11 10.99 -6.31 -10.85
C LYS A 11 9.70 -7.04 -10.44
N ASP A 12 9.61 -8.33 -10.75
CA ASP A 12 8.41 -9.12 -10.44
C ASP A 12 8.22 -9.27 -8.93
N LEU A 13 9.31 -9.46 -8.19
CA LEU A 13 9.26 -9.48 -6.72
C LEU A 13 8.81 -8.14 -6.14
N ILE A 14 9.33 -7.03 -6.67
CA ILE A 14 8.93 -5.70 -6.22
C ILE A 14 7.44 -5.46 -6.48
N LEU A 15 6.93 -5.82 -7.66
CA LEU A 15 5.50 -5.68 -7.99
C LEU A 15 4.62 -6.56 -7.09
N LEU A 16 5.05 -7.79 -6.81
CA LEU A 16 4.36 -8.68 -5.87
C LEU A 16 4.26 -8.05 -4.49
N PHE A 17 5.39 -7.58 -3.93
CA PHE A 17 5.41 -6.96 -2.61
C PHE A 17 4.72 -5.60 -2.57
N PHE A 18 4.73 -4.84 -3.67
CA PHE A 18 3.95 -3.60 -3.78
C PHE A 18 2.47 -3.87 -3.57
N SER A 19 1.92 -4.91 -4.20
CA SER A 19 0.53 -5.33 -4.02
C SER A 19 0.25 -5.77 -2.59
N THR A 20 1.12 -6.62 -2.00
CA THR A 20 0.98 -7.08 -0.62
C THR A 20 0.99 -5.93 0.39
N ILE A 21 1.95 -4.99 0.27
CA ILE A 21 2.05 -3.82 1.15
C ILE A 21 0.83 -2.92 0.98
N SER A 22 0.37 -2.71 -0.26
CA SER A 22 -0.82 -1.90 -0.55
C SER A 22 -2.08 -2.46 0.13
N ALA A 23 -2.30 -3.78 0.06
CA ALA A 23 -3.40 -4.45 0.74
C ALA A 23 -3.32 -4.26 2.27
N ARG A 24 -2.13 -4.42 2.85
CA ARG A 24 -1.93 -4.20 4.29
C ARG A 24 -2.16 -2.74 4.70
N CYS A 25 -1.81 -1.77 3.84
CA CYS A 25 -2.10 -0.35 4.10
C CYS A 25 -3.60 -0.11 4.23
N TRP A 26 -4.42 -0.68 3.34
CA TRP A 26 -5.88 -0.58 3.44
C TRP A 26 -6.44 -1.13 4.74
N ALA A 27 -5.91 -2.27 5.19
CA ALA A 27 -6.31 -2.84 6.47
C ALA A 27 -5.91 -1.94 7.65
N ARG A 28 -4.68 -1.41 7.66
CA ARG A 28 -4.19 -0.50 8.73
C ARG A 28 -4.85 0.87 8.70
N LEU A 29 -5.40 1.31 7.57
CA LEU A 29 -6.32 2.46 7.53
C LEU A 29 -7.64 2.18 8.27
N GLY A 30 -7.93 0.93 8.65
CA GLY A 30 -9.18 0.50 9.27
C GLY A 30 -10.35 0.56 8.30
N LEU A 31 -10.11 0.20 7.03
CA LEU A 31 -11.10 0.25 5.95
C LEU A 31 -11.46 -1.14 5.42
N THR A 32 -10.66 -2.16 5.71
CA THR A 32 -10.89 -3.55 5.36
C THR A 32 -10.22 -4.48 6.38
N GLU A 33 -10.54 -5.76 6.35
CA GLU A 33 -9.87 -6.79 7.16
C GLU A 33 -8.48 -7.09 6.59
N ASP A 34 -7.52 -7.43 7.46
CA ASP A 34 -6.23 -7.94 7.00
C ASP A 34 -6.30 -9.45 6.65
N GLU A 35 -5.19 -10.01 6.17
CA GLU A 35 -5.11 -11.42 5.76
C GLU A 35 -5.30 -12.43 6.89
N TYR A 36 -5.38 -11.98 8.15
CA TYR A 36 -5.70 -12.82 9.30
C TYR A 36 -7.17 -12.67 9.74
N GLY A 37 -7.94 -11.79 9.08
CA GLY A 37 -9.31 -11.46 9.43
C GLY A 37 -9.44 -10.35 10.48
N ASP A 38 -8.34 -9.68 10.85
CA ASP A 38 -8.37 -8.62 11.85
C ASP A 38 -8.80 -7.29 11.23
N PHE A 39 -9.76 -6.62 11.89
CA PHE A 39 -10.21 -5.27 11.54
C PHE A 39 -9.79 -4.28 12.62
N TYR A 40 -8.69 -3.56 12.41
CA TYR A 40 -8.25 -2.50 13.31
C TYR A 40 -7.49 -1.40 12.56
N GLN A 41 -7.52 -0.20 13.13
CA GLN A 41 -6.79 0.95 12.59
C GLN A 41 -5.45 1.14 13.30
N ASP A 42 -4.41 1.31 12.51
CA ASP A 42 -3.09 1.75 12.93
C ASP A 42 -2.53 2.73 11.87
N LEU A 43 -2.69 4.02 12.13
CA LEU A 43 -2.25 5.07 11.21
C LEU A 43 -0.70 5.23 11.20
N GLY A 44 0.02 4.70 12.18
CA GLY A 44 1.48 4.66 12.14
C GLY A 44 1.96 3.69 11.06
N GLU A 45 1.46 2.46 11.13
CA GLU A 45 1.76 1.40 10.16
C GLU A 45 1.27 1.74 8.75
N ALA A 46 0.06 2.28 8.63
CA ALA A 46 -0.46 2.71 7.32
C ALA A 46 0.45 3.76 6.66
N ARG A 47 0.95 4.73 7.43
CA ARG A 47 1.86 5.75 6.91
C ARG A 47 3.19 5.16 6.46
N LEU A 48 3.79 4.29 7.28
CA LEU A 48 5.04 3.61 6.94
C LEU A 48 4.93 2.86 5.60
N GLY A 49 3.83 2.10 5.41
CA GLY A 49 3.57 1.39 4.18
C GLY A 49 3.40 2.33 2.98
N ILE A 50 2.60 3.39 3.12
CA ILE A 50 2.36 4.36 2.05
C ILE A 50 3.64 5.08 1.62
N ASP A 51 4.45 5.55 2.58
CA ASP A 51 5.71 6.23 2.29
C ASP A 51 6.71 5.27 1.61
N THR A 52 6.69 3.99 2.00
CA THR A 52 7.51 2.94 1.36
C THR A 52 7.07 2.67 -0.08
N LEU A 53 5.77 2.55 -0.34
CA LEU A 53 5.23 2.37 -1.70
C LEU A 53 5.61 3.53 -2.61
N ASP A 54 5.56 4.76 -2.10
CA ASP A 54 5.95 5.97 -2.85
C ASP A 54 7.45 5.95 -3.21
N ALA A 55 8.31 5.52 -2.27
CA ALA A 55 9.73 5.37 -2.52
C ALA A 55 10.02 4.27 -3.57
N ILE A 56 9.32 3.13 -3.49
CA ILE A 56 9.41 2.03 -4.47
C ILE A 56 8.97 2.52 -5.85
N PHE A 57 7.81 3.15 -5.96
CA PHE A 57 7.27 3.65 -7.23
C PHE A 57 8.26 4.61 -7.91
N ASN A 58 8.80 5.58 -7.17
CA ASN A 58 9.79 6.51 -7.71
C ASN A 58 11.07 5.81 -8.20
N LYS A 59 11.40 4.63 -7.66
CA LYS A 59 12.56 3.85 -8.08
C LYS A 59 12.31 3.01 -9.34
N ILE A 60 11.07 2.56 -9.57
CA ILE A 60 10.77 1.57 -10.61
C ILE A 60 9.85 2.06 -11.73
N LYS A 61 9.27 3.27 -11.63
CA LYS A 61 8.30 3.81 -12.61
C LYS A 61 8.80 3.80 -14.06
N ASP A 62 10.11 3.94 -14.28
CA ASP A 62 10.73 3.91 -15.62
C ASP A 62 11.09 2.49 -16.10
N LEU A 63 10.84 1.46 -15.26
CA LEU A 63 11.15 0.05 -15.52
C LEU A 63 9.89 -0.80 -15.77
N VAL A 64 8.71 -0.19 -15.64
CA VAL A 64 7.40 -0.82 -15.87
C VAL A 64 6.75 -0.20 -17.11
N ASP A 65 5.77 -0.89 -17.69
CA ASP A 65 4.96 -0.29 -18.75
C ASP A 65 4.08 0.85 -18.22
N GLU A 66 3.59 1.67 -19.14
CA GLU A 66 2.78 2.86 -18.83
C GLU A 66 1.50 2.52 -18.06
N GLN A 67 0.90 1.36 -18.35
CA GLN A 67 -0.33 0.93 -17.69
C GLN A 67 -0.07 0.59 -16.21
N THR A 68 0.93 -0.24 -15.96
CA THR A 68 1.38 -0.60 -14.61
C THR A 68 1.80 0.64 -13.82
N CYS A 69 2.51 1.57 -14.48
CA CYS A 69 2.91 2.84 -13.86
C CYS A 69 1.71 3.65 -13.36
N ARG A 70 0.68 3.84 -14.21
CA ARG A 70 -0.56 4.54 -13.84
C ARG A 70 -1.32 3.84 -12.72
N GLU A 71 -1.38 2.51 -12.74
CA GLU A 71 -2.05 1.73 -11.70
C GLU A 71 -1.38 1.91 -10.34
N MET A 72 -0.04 1.81 -10.29
CA MET A 72 0.73 2.05 -9.08
C MET A 72 0.53 3.47 -8.54
N GLU A 73 0.59 4.48 -9.41
CA GLU A 73 0.35 5.87 -9.04
C GLU A 73 -1.07 6.06 -8.46
N GLY A 74 -2.07 5.47 -9.11
CA GLY A 74 -3.46 5.51 -8.65
C GLY A 74 -3.66 4.87 -7.27
N VAL A 75 -3.02 3.73 -7.01
CA VAL A 75 -3.05 3.07 -5.69
C VAL A 75 -2.45 3.99 -4.62
N ILE A 76 -1.27 4.56 -4.87
CA ILE A 76 -0.58 5.45 -3.92
C ILE A 76 -1.42 6.70 -3.64
N ALA A 77 -1.94 7.35 -4.69
CA ALA A 77 -2.77 8.55 -4.55
C ALA A 77 -4.02 8.27 -3.72
N THR A 78 -4.68 7.14 -3.97
CA THR A 78 -5.89 6.73 -3.25
C THR A 78 -5.58 6.43 -1.78
N LEU A 79 -4.48 5.72 -1.50
CA LEU A 79 -4.05 5.44 -0.12
C LEU A 79 -3.71 6.73 0.64
N LYS A 80 -2.95 7.65 0.03
CA LYS A 80 -2.61 8.97 0.62
C LYS A 80 -3.86 9.78 0.95
N LEU A 81 -4.85 9.82 0.05
CA LEU A 81 -6.12 10.51 0.29
C LEU A 81 -6.90 9.88 1.45
N ASN A 82 -7.02 8.56 1.47
CA ASN A 82 -7.73 7.87 2.55
C ASN A 82 -6.99 8.00 3.89
N TYR A 83 -5.67 7.99 3.89
CA TYR A 83 -4.87 8.29 5.07
C TYR A 83 -5.22 9.66 5.64
N PHE A 84 -5.25 10.70 4.80
CA PHE A 84 -5.60 12.04 5.22
C PHE A 84 -7.00 12.10 5.88
N HIS A 85 -8.01 11.49 5.25
CA HIS A 85 -9.36 11.44 5.81
C HIS A 85 -9.42 10.69 7.15
N GLN A 86 -8.76 9.53 7.24
CA GLN A 86 -8.74 8.73 8.46
C GLN A 86 -7.97 9.44 9.58
N TYR A 87 -6.89 10.14 9.25
CA TYR A 87 -6.15 10.97 10.19
C TYR A 87 -7.00 12.12 10.74
N GLN A 88 -7.69 12.86 9.88
CA GLN A 88 -8.62 13.92 10.32
C GLN A 88 -9.74 13.37 11.22
N LYS A 89 -10.31 12.22 10.84
CA LYS A 89 -11.36 11.54 11.63
C LYS A 89 -10.84 11.11 13.01
N SER A 90 -9.61 10.60 13.09
CA SER A 90 -8.98 10.23 14.37
C SER A 90 -8.77 11.45 15.27
N LYS A 91 -8.28 12.56 14.72
CA LYS A 91 -8.06 13.81 15.46
C LYS A 91 -9.35 14.40 15.99
N LYS A 92 -10.43 14.41 15.19
CA LYS A 92 -11.74 14.89 15.65
C LYS A 92 -12.28 14.10 16.84
N LYS A 93 -12.13 12.76 16.82
CA LYS A 93 -12.53 11.91 17.94
C LYS A 93 -11.72 12.17 19.21
N GLU A 94 -10.43 12.48 19.09
CA GLU A 94 -9.61 12.85 20.25
C GLU A 94 -10.13 14.14 20.91
N THR A 95 -10.53 15.15 20.14
CA THR A 95 -11.01 16.42 20.67
C THR A 95 -12.43 16.37 21.25
N GLU A 96 -13.28 15.46 20.77
CA GLU A 96 -14.67 15.30 21.27
C GLU A 96 -14.75 14.48 22.57
N ASN A 97 -13.69 13.74 22.92
CA ASN A 97 -13.63 12.88 24.11
C ASN A 97 -12.84 13.53 25.28
N VAL A 98 -12.51 14.82 25.18
CA VAL A 98 -11.83 15.64 26.22
C VAL A 98 -12.77 16.71 26.71
#